data_AF-A0A7C5H6P4-F1
#
_entry.id   AF-A0A7C5H6P4-F1
#
_cell.length_a   1.000
_cell.length_b   1.000
_cell.length_c   1.000
_cell.angle_alpha   90.00
_cell.angle_beta   90.00
_cell.angle_gamma   90.00
#
_symmetry.space_group_name_H-M   'P 1'
#
loop_
_entity.id
_entity.type
_entity.pdbx_description
1 polymer ?
#
loop_
_entity_poly.entity_id
_entity_poly.type
_entity_poly.pdbx_seq_one_letter_code
_entity_poly.pdbx_strand_id
1 'polypeptide(L)'
;MCKKPKNPPQPRKCTTYSSKRRWLVTDRYATQVILPQLSEQGQKKLATSYVVLIGCGAIGTVIASALARAGIGRIKVIDKDSVEYHDLVQHALFEEDDVKNQLPKAIATARHLRRINSSIEVTGILADVNQSNIEQLIAGADLVVAGMNDNETCFLINDACMKHKISWVHGKAVGTWGTILDIIPGQTPCYQCVFGSPLTHERIYTTKNVGLFSGVSSTIGCLQFTEAIKMLVGAEEINRRLLTVDVWKGTFHHLRVHHRSGCLACAGKFEFLSGKSLAKATRPCDGGRAVEVLSPVVRSISLPDLALRLSPHGQVKYNEFMLRFTTDSHEIVVFPDGRAIFKNTSDESLALKLYAKYIGG
;
A
#
# COMPACT_ATOMS: atom_id res chain seq x y z
N MET A 1 43.42 -29.43 41.94
CA MET A 1 43.42 -27.94 41.91
C MET A 1 42.47 -27.46 40.82
N CYS A 2 41.21 -27.16 41.16
CA CYS A 2 40.24 -26.57 40.25
C CYS A 2 40.40 -25.04 40.23
N LYS A 3 40.63 -24.45 39.05
CA LYS A 3 40.71 -22.99 38.85
C LYS A 3 39.30 -22.38 38.85
N LYS A 4 39.06 -21.40 39.72
CA LYS A 4 37.81 -20.61 39.78
C LYS A 4 37.59 -19.81 38.47
N PRO A 5 36.32 -19.59 38.04
CA PRO A 5 36.03 -18.77 36.87
C PRO A 5 36.21 -17.27 37.17
N LYS A 6 36.64 -16.52 36.15
CA LYS A 6 36.82 -15.06 36.18
C LYS A 6 35.46 -14.36 36.26
N ASN A 7 35.38 -13.28 37.06
CA ASN A 7 34.19 -12.44 37.22
C ASN A 7 33.64 -11.92 35.87
N PRO A 8 32.31 -11.71 35.75
CA PRO A 8 31.71 -11.13 34.55
C PRO A 8 32.11 -9.65 34.39
N PRO A 9 32.16 -9.12 33.16
CA PRO A 9 32.53 -7.73 32.91
C PRO A 9 31.46 -6.80 33.49
N GLN A 10 31.89 -5.77 34.24
CA GLN A 10 30.99 -4.77 34.80
C GLN A 10 30.36 -3.91 33.69
N PRO A 11 29.09 -3.45 33.87
CA PRO A 11 28.43 -2.57 32.91
C PRO A 11 29.16 -1.22 32.83
N ARG A 12 29.50 -0.79 31.61
CA ARG A 12 30.15 0.49 31.36
C ARG A 12 29.19 1.63 31.73
N LYS A 13 29.67 2.60 32.51
CA LYS A 13 28.93 3.80 32.92
C LYS A 13 28.48 4.59 31.68
N CYS A 14 27.20 4.92 31.64
CA CYS A 14 26.57 5.78 30.63
C CYS A 14 27.23 7.17 30.68
N THR A 15 27.97 7.54 29.63
CA THR A 15 28.57 8.86 29.50
C THR A 15 27.48 9.89 29.20
N THR A 16 27.46 10.96 29.99
CA THR A 16 26.52 12.08 29.86
C THR A 16 26.76 12.83 28.54
N TYR A 17 25.81 12.70 27.60
CA TYR A 17 25.87 13.40 26.32
C TYR A 17 25.37 14.85 26.44
N SER A 18 26.15 15.77 25.87
CA SER A 18 25.94 17.22 25.80
C SER A 18 24.55 17.61 25.27
N SER A 19 23.94 18.59 25.94
CA SER A 19 22.53 19.02 25.84
C SER A 19 22.10 19.72 24.54
N LYS A 20 22.99 19.88 23.55
CA LYS A 20 22.67 20.52 22.26
C LYS A 20 22.37 19.56 21.09
N ARG A 21 22.33 18.23 21.31
CA ARG A 21 22.06 17.20 20.26
C ARG A 21 20.81 16.34 20.53
N ARG A 22 19.75 16.93 21.10
CA ARG A 22 18.64 16.18 21.74
C ARG A 22 17.62 15.49 20.81
N TRP A 23 17.72 15.64 19.49
CA TRP A 23 16.70 15.09 18.57
C TRP A 23 17.08 13.76 17.89
N LEU A 24 18.36 13.37 17.91
CA LEU A 24 18.87 12.35 16.98
C LEU A 24 18.96 10.94 17.53
N VAL A 25 18.80 10.75 18.84
CA VAL A 25 18.57 9.44 19.45
C VAL A 25 17.66 9.69 20.65
N THR A 26 16.35 9.73 20.41
CA THR A 26 15.42 9.49 21.52
C THR A 26 15.62 8.06 22.00
N ASP A 27 15.34 7.77 23.27
CA ASP A 27 15.34 6.42 23.84
C ASP A 27 14.59 5.41 22.92
N ARG A 28 13.58 5.90 22.19
CA ARG A 28 12.77 5.15 21.20
C ARG A 28 13.58 4.38 20.15
N TYR A 29 14.67 4.94 19.60
CA TYR A 29 15.43 4.32 18.50
C TYR A 29 16.77 3.73 18.92
N ALA A 30 17.06 3.66 20.22
CA ALA A 30 18.35 3.20 20.73
C ALA A 30 18.72 1.80 20.20
N THR A 31 17.76 0.87 20.12
CA THR A 31 17.98 -0.49 19.61
C THR A 31 18.26 -0.54 18.10
N GLN A 32 17.68 0.37 17.32
CA GLN A 32 17.93 0.48 15.88
C GLN A 32 19.31 1.08 15.61
N VAL A 33 19.68 2.13 16.34
CA VAL A 33 20.94 2.85 16.19
C VAL A 33 22.16 1.99 16.53
N ILE A 34 22.04 1.01 17.42
CA ILE A 34 23.14 0.09 17.76
C ILE A 34 23.46 -0.88 16.60
N LEU A 35 22.50 -1.14 15.70
CA LEU A 35 22.73 -2.03 14.55
C LEU A 35 23.70 -1.37 13.56
N PRO A 36 24.81 -2.02 13.16
CA PRO A 36 25.74 -1.46 12.19
C PRO A 36 25.09 -1.08 10.85
N GLN A 37 24.07 -1.83 10.43
CA GLN A 37 23.33 -1.62 9.17
C GLN A 37 22.51 -0.32 9.17
N LEU A 38 22.10 0.16 10.34
CA LEU A 38 21.38 1.43 10.49
C LEU A 38 22.33 2.50 11.01
N SER A 39 22.97 2.28 12.15
CA SER A 39 23.76 3.26 12.90
C SER A 39 22.96 4.54 13.20
N GLU A 40 23.60 5.56 13.77
CA GLU A 40 22.97 6.88 13.85
C GLU A 40 22.66 7.43 12.46
N GLN A 41 23.53 7.20 11.48
CA GLN A 41 23.43 7.80 10.15
C GLN A 41 22.20 7.31 9.38
N GLY A 42 21.95 6.00 9.37
CA GLY A 42 20.76 5.41 8.76
C GLY A 42 19.49 5.88 9.45
N GLN A 43 19.48 5.98 10.78
CA GLN A 43 18.33 6.56 11.48
C GLN A 43 18.06 8.01 11.06
N LYS A 44 19.09 8.84 10.82
CA LYS A 44 18.90 10.20 10.27
C LYS A 44 18.29 10.16 8.88
N LYS A 45 18.76 9.25 8.02
CA LYS A 45 18.20 9.07 6.68
C LYS A 45 16.71 8.76 6.78
N LEU A 46 16.35 7.72 7.54
CA LEU A 46 14.96 7.32 7.77
C LEU A 46 14.09 8.48 8.27
N ALA A 47 14.57 9.24 9.26
CA ALA A 47 13.86 10.39 9.82
C ALA A 47 13.62 11.55 8.83
N THR A 48 14.38 11.60 7.73
CA THR A 48 14.20 12.58 6.65
C THR A 48 13.50 12.00 5.42
N SER A 49 13.37 10.67 5.34
CA SER A 49 12.77 9.98 4.21
C SER A 49 11.26 10.19 4.12
N TYR A 50 10.77 10.18 2.89
CA TYR A 50 9.36 10.22 2.54
C TYR A 50 8.96 8.97 1.75
N VAL A 51 8.08 8.16 2.35
CA VAL A 51 7.55 6.93 1.77
C VAL A 51 6.09 7.10 1.38
N VAL A 52 5.76 6.68 0.16
CA VAL A 52 4.38 6.57 -0.31
C VAL A 52 3.98 5.10 -0.33
N LEU A 53 3.05 4.73 0.55
CA LEU A 53 2.46 3.39 0.62
C LEU A 53 1.14 3.37 -0.15
N ILE A 54 1.09 2.59 -1.24
CA ILE A 54 -0.12 2.40 -2.05
C ILE A 54 -0.76 1.07 -1.68
N GLY A 55 -1.92 1.14 -1.03
CA GLY A 55 -2.64 0.02 -0.43
C GLY A 55 -2.26 -0.20 1.03
N CYS A 56 -3.27 -0.24 1.89
CA CYS A 56 -3.17 -0.52 3.33
C CYS A 56 -4.14 -1.62 3.77
N GLY A 57 -4.20 -2.71 2.99
CA GLY A 57 -4.85 -3.96 3.39
C GLY A 57 -3.95 -4.86 4.25
N ALA A 58 -4.07 -6.18 4.10
CA ALA A 58 -3.37 -7.17 4.93
C ALA A 58 -1.85 -6.99 4.94
N ILE A 59 -1.25 -6.81 3.76
CA ILE A 59 0.18 -6.54 3.62
C ILE A 59 0.50 -5.10 4.05
N GLY A 60 -0.26 -4.13 3.53
CA GLY A 60 0.04 -2.72 3.73
C GLY A 60 -0.06 -2.24 5.18
N THR A 61 -0.97 -2.77 5.99
CA THR A 61 -1.05 -2.43 7.44
C THR A 61 0.20 -2.87 8.22
N VAL A 62 0.76 -4.03 7.88
CA VAL A 62 2.02 -4.53 8.46
C VAL A 62 3.17 -3.59 8.10
N ILE A 63 3.29 -3.23 6.82
CA ILE A 63 4.29 -2.29 6.33
C ILE A 63 4.15 -0.92 7.00
N ALA A 64 2.93 -0.36 7.01
CA ALA A 64 2.62 0.94 7.60
C ALA A 64 3.05 1.02 9.06
N SER A 65 2.68 0.01 9.87
CA SER A 65 3.07 -0.09 11.28
C SER A 65 4.59 -0.15 11.44
N ALA A 66 5.27 -0.97 10.63
CA ALA A 66 6.72 -1.13 10.69
C ALA A 66 7.46 0.16 10.29
N LEU A 67 7.04 0.84 9.22
CA LEU A 67 7.61 2.13 8.78
C LEU A 67 7.46 3.20 9.88
N ALA A 68 6.28 3.29 10.51
CA ALA A 68 6.06 4.25 11.59
C ALA A 68 6.96 3.98 12.79
N ARG A 69 7.14 2.71 13.16
CA ARG A 69 8.00 2.28 14.28
C ARG A 69 9.49 2.42 13.95
N ALA A 70 9.88 2.32 12.69
CA ALA A 70 11.23 2.60 12.22
C ALA A 70 11.59 4.09 12.23
N GLY A 71 10.58 4.97 12.35
CA GLY A 71 10.80 6.41 12.38
C GLY A 71 11.03 7.00 10.99
N ILE A 72 10.33 6.50 9.97
CA ILE A 72 10.25 7.17 8.67
C ILE A 72 9.63 8.55 8.86
N GLY A 73 10.33 9.60 8.44
CA GLY A 73 9.96 10.99 8.69
C GLY A 73 8.57 11.36 8.16
N ARG A 74 8.27 10.95 6.93
CA ARG A 74 6.99 11.22 6.27
C ARG A 74 6.41 9.96 5.63
N ILE A 75 5.16 9.66 5.92
CA ILE A 75 4.44 8.52 5.35
C ILE A 75 3.13 9.01 4.74
N LYS A 76 2.96 8.82 3.42
CA LYS A 76 1.66 8.99 2.75
C LYS A 76 1.06 7.61 2.51
N VAL A 77 -0.13 7.36 3.03
CA VAL A 77 -0.88 6.11 2.84
C VAL A 77 -2.04 6.39 1.90
N ILE A 78 -2.16 5.60 0.83
CA ILE A 78 -3.19 5.76 -0.19
C ILE A 78 -3.98 4.47 -0.28
N ASP A 79 -5.29 4.54 -0.13
CA ASP A 79 -6.19 3.41 -0.27
C ASP A 79 -7.58 3.92 -0.65
N LYS A 80 -8.34 3.08 -1.33
CA LYS A 80 -9.66 3.43 -1.86
C LYS A 80 -10.80 2.83 -1.04
N ASP A 81 -10.52 1.84 -0.21
CA ASP A 81 -11.55 1.11 0.51
C ASP A 81 -11.81 1.72 1.89
N SER A 82 -12.95 1.35 2.46
CA SER A 82 -13.26 1.56 3.87
C SER A 82 -12.98 0.28 4.66
N VAL A 83 -12.75 0.42 5.97
CA VAL A 83 -12.55 -0.73 6.85
C VAL A 83 -13.85 -1.52 6.98
N GLU A 84 -13.80 -2.82 6.70
CA GLU A 84 -14.92 -3.74 6.83
C GLU A 84 -14.65 -4.81 7.91
N TYR A 85 -15.69 -5.45 8.43
CA TYR A 85 -15.54 -6.41 9.54
C TYR A 85 -14.62 -7.60 9.20
N HIS A 86 -14.64 -8.07 7.95
CA HIS A 86 -13.78 -9.17 7.52
C HIS A 86 -12.29 -8.80 7.48
N ASP A 87 -11.97 -7.51 7.40
CA ASP A 87 -10.60 -7.01 7.42
C ASP A 87 -9.91 -7.31 8.76
N LEU A 88 -10.68 -7.34 9.86
CA LEU A 88 -10.16 -7.51 11.23
C LEU A 88 -9.43 -8.86 11.44
N VAL A 89 -9.65 -9.85 10.59
CA VAL A 89 -8.99 -11.16 10.66
C VAL A 89 -7.54 -11.10 10.16
N GLN A 90 -7.21 -10.15 9.28
CA GLN A 90 -5.94 -10.15 8.54
C GLN A 90 -5.25 -8.78 8.42
N HIS A 91 -5.92 -7.68 8.77
CA HIS A 91 -5.36 -6.33 8.70
C HIS A 91 -4.88 -5.90 10.08
N ALA A 92 -3.57 -5.85 10.27
CA ALA A 92 -2.94 -5.75 11.58
C ALA A 92 -3.17 -4.43 12.35
N LEU A 93 -3.74 -3.41 11.71
CA LEU A 93 -3.95 -2.08 12.31
C LEU A 93 -5.40 -1.76 12.64
N PHE A 94 -6.37 -2.46 12.05
CA PHE A 94 -7.77 -2.06 12.16
C PHE A 94 -8.44 -2.68 13.39
N GLU A 95 -9.36 -1.93 13.98
CA GLU A 95 -10.10 -2.27 15.19
C GLU A 95 -11.61 -2.17 14.94
N GLU A 96 -12.43 -2.77 15.82
CA GLU A 96 -13.90 -2.74 15.68
C GLU A 96 -14.48 -1.32 15.63
N ASP A 97 -13.83 -0.36 16.29
CA ASP A 97 -14.23 1.06 16.24
C ASP A 97 -14.04 1.67 14.84
N ASP A 98 -13.01 1.26 14.09
CA ASP A 98 -12.81 1.72 12.70
C ASP A 98 -13.99 1.26 11.81
N VAL A 99 -14.44 0.02 12.02
CA VAL A 99 -15.60 -0.56 11.30
C VAL A 99 -16.88 0.17 11.69
N LYS A 100 -17.11 0.36 13.00
CA LYS A 100 -18.31 1.03 13.52
C LYS A 100 -18.45 2.45 12.96
N ASN A 101 -17.34 3.17 12.83
CA ASN A 101 -17.30 4.52 12.29
C ASN A 101 -17.13 4.58 10.76
N GLN A 102 -17.04 3.42 10.09
CA GLN A 102 -16.88 3.28 8.64
C GLN A 102 -15.71 4.11 8.09
N LEU A 103 -14.58 4.09 8.79
CA LEU A 103 -13.44 4.90 8.41
C LEU A 103 -12.82 4.38 7.10
N PRO A 104 -12.41 5.28 6.19
CA PRO A 104 -11.58 4.90 5.06
C PRO A 104 -10.27 4.26 5.53
N LYS A 105 -9.80 3.17 4.90
CA LYS A 105 -8.60 2.43 5.31
C LYS A 105 -7.37 3.32 5.43
N ALA A 106 -7.16 4.23 4.46
CA ALA A 106 -6.05 5.17 4.48
C ALA A 106 -6.11 6.14 5.68
N ILE A 107 -7.31 6.62 6.02
CA ILE A 107 -7.54 7.56 7.12
C ILE A 107 -7.38 6.85 8.47
N ALA A 108 -7.99 5.66 8.62
CA ALA A 108 -7.82 4.82 9.80
C ALA A 108 -6.34 4.48 10.03
N THR A 109 -5.63 4.04 8.98
CA THR A 109 -4.20 3.75 9.04
C THR A 109 -3.41 4.97 9.52
N ALA A 110 -3.61 6.14 8.91
CA ALA A 110 -2.93 7.37 9.31
C ALA A 110 -3.20 7.74 10.78
N ARG A 111 -4.45 7.59 11.24
CA ARG A 111 -4.86 7.79 12.63
C ARG A 111 -4.10 6.86 13.58
N HIS A 112 -3.98 5.58 13.25
CA HIS A 112 -3.22 4.59 14.01
C HIS A 112 -1.72 4.89 14.05
N LEU A 113 -1.11 5.21 12.90
CA LEU A 113 0.33 5.49 12.84
C LEU A 113 0.75 6.71 13.69
N ARG A 114 -0.06 7.78 13.71
CA ARG A 114 0.21 8.96 14.55
C ARG A 114 0.17 8.63 16.05
N ARG A 115 -0.63 7.64 16.47
CA ARG A 115 -0.61 7.12 17.85
C ARG A 115 0.62 6.26 18.14
N ILE A 116 1.04 5.45 17.17
CA ILE A 116 2.24 4.62 17.27
C ILE A 116 3.50 5.50 17.42
N ASN A 117 3.58 6.55 16.61
CA ASN A 117 4.71 7.46 16.60
C ASN A 117 4.26 8.88 16.27
N SER A 118 4.28 9.76 17.28
CA SER A 118 3.85 11.16 17.14
C SER A 118 4.94 12.07 16.58
N SER A 119 6.17 11.59 16.39
CA SER A 119 7.27 12.41 15.86
C SER A 119 7.37 12.38 14.33
N ILE A 120 6.48 11.67 13.65
CA ILE A 120 6.49 11.51 12.19
C ILE A 120 5.27 12.19 11.58
N GLU A 121 5.40 12.62 10.33
CA GLU A 121 4.30 13.14 9.54
C GLU A 121 3.59 11.99 8.84
N VAL A 122 2.28 11.87 9.03
CA VAL A 122 1.48 10.84 8.36
C VAL A 122 0.27 11.47 7.71
N THR A 123 0.06 11.15 6.44
CA THR A 123 -1.11 11.61 5.66
C THR A 123 -1.82 10.40 5.06
N GLY A 124 -3.12 10.27 5.32
CA GLY A 124 -3.98 9.29 4.67
C GLY A 124 -4.75 9.94 3.52
N ILE A 125 -4.75 9.33 2.34
CA ILE A 125 -5.44 9.79 1.15
C ILE A 125 -6.44 8.71 0.71
N LEU A 126 -7.73 9.06 0.74
CA LEU A 126 -8.78 8.24 0.15
C LEU A 126 -8.80 8.47 -1.37
N ALA A 127 -8.20 7.56 -2.14
CA ALA A 127 -8.18 7.66 -3.59
C ALA A 127 -7.96 6.29 -4.24
N ASP A 128 -8.64 6.06 -5.36
CA ASP A 128 -8.29 4.98 -6.29
C ASP A 128 -7.13 5.44 -7.19
N VAL A 129 -6.00 4.77 -7.11
CA VAL A 129 -4.80 5.13 -7.86
C VAL A 129 -5.00 4.79 -9.33
N ASN A 130 -4.94 5.81 -10.18
CA ASN A 130 -5.17 5.70 -11.61
C ASN A 130 -4.22 6.63 -12.39
N GLN A 131 -4.24 6.53 -13.72
CA GLN A 131 -3.34 7.28 -14.60
C GLN A 131 -3.42 8.80 -14.46
N SER A 132 -4.56 9.35 -14.02
CA SER A 132 -4.75 10.79 -13.88
C SER A 132 -4.16 11.37 -12.59
N ASN A 133 -3.97 10.55 -11.55
CA ASN A 133 -3.58 11.03 -10.22
C ASN A 133 -2.24 10.47 -9.72
N ILE A 134 -1.76 9.33 -10.25
CA ILE A 134 -0.60 8.63 -9.67
C ILE A 134 0.67 9.49 -9.63
N GLU A 135 0.94 10.27 -10.67
CA GLU A 135 2.13 11.12 -10.73
C GLU A 135 2.14 12.17 -9.62
N GLN A 136 0.97 12.76 -9.32
CA GLN A 136 0.83 13.72 -8.22
C GLN A 136 0.91 13.03 -6.86
N LEU A 137 0.34 11.83 -6.74
CA LEU A 137 0.33 11.07 -5.50
C LEU A 137 1.74 10.66 -5.05
N ILE A 138 2.59 10.23 -5.98
CA ILE A 138 3.98 9.80 -5.70
C ILE A 138 5.00 10.93 -5.73
N ALA A 139 4.59 12.16 -6.07
CA ALA A 139 5.50 13.29 -6.22
C ALA A 139 6.32 13.54 -4.94
N GLY A 140 7.64 13.66 -5.11
CA GLY A 140 8.60 13.92 -4.05
C GLY A 140 8.94 12.71 -3.16
N ALA A 141 8.37 11.53 -3.42
CA ALA A 141 8.68 10.33 -2.64
C ALA A 141 10.13 9.87 -2.87
N ASP A 142 10.80 9.50 -1.78
CA ASP A 142 12.10 8.82 -1.86
C ASP A 142 11.92 7.33 -2.22
N LEU A 143 10.78 6.76 -1.82
CA LEU A 143 10.42 5.37 -2.07
C LEU A 143 8.90 5.19 -2.16
N VAL A 144 8.45 4.38 -3.11
CA VAL A 144 7.07 3.88 -3.16
C VAL A 144 7.03 2.43 -2.70
N VAL A 145 6.01 2.03 -1.93
CA VAL A 145 5.81 0.64 -1.52
C VAL A 145 4.39 0.21 -1.91
N ALA A 146 4.27 -0.90 -2.63
CA ALA A 146 2.97 -1.46 -2.98
C ALA A 146 2.52 -2.44 -1.89
N GLY A 147 1.51 -2.04 -1.10
CA GLY A 147 0.89 -2.86 -0.05
C GLY A 147 -0.39 -3.58 -0.50
N MET A 148 -0.48 -3.91 -1.79
CA MET A 148 -1.69 -4.44 -2.44
C MET A 148 -1.38 -5.59 -3.40
N ASN A 149 -2.42 -6.36 -3.73
CA ASN A 149 -2.34 -7.54 -4.61
C ASN A 149 -2.88 -7.29 -6.03
N ASP A 150 -3.11 -6.03 -6.41
CA ASP A 150 -3.65 -5.68 -7.73
C ASP A 150 -2.55 -5.55 -8.79
N ASN A 151 -2.61 -6.41 -9.81
CA ASN A 151 -1.60 -6.46 -10.86
C ASN A 151 -1.63 -5.21 -11.75
N GLU A 152 -2.80 -4.65 -12.03
CA GLU A 152 -2.97 -3.53 -12.96
C GLU A 152 -2.42 -2.24 -12.34
N THR A 153 -2.75 -1.98 -11.08
CA THR A 153 -2.16 -0.90 -10.30
C THR A 153 -0.65 -1.08 -10.17
N CYS A 154 -0.12 -2.30 -10.02
CA CYS A 154 1.33 -2.52 -10.03
C CYS A 154 1.99 -2.13 -11.37
N PHE A 155 1.34 -2.39 -12.52
CA PHE A 155 1.84 -1.91 -13.81
C PHE A 155 1.81 -0.39 -13.91
N LEU A 156 0.77 0.25 -13.39
CA LEU A 156 0.67 1.71 -13.34
C LEU A 156 1.74 2.33 -12.41
N ILE A 157 1.93 1.76 -11.20
CA ILE A 157 2.99 2.15 -10.26
C ILE A 157 4.35 2.03 -10.93
N ASN A 158 4.59 0.91 -11.63
CA ASN A 158 5.83 0.69 -12.36
C ASN A 158 6.08 1.81 -13.36
N ASP A 159 5.12 2.13 -14.21
CA ASP A 159 5.26 3.17 -15.24
C ASP A 159 5.53 4.55 -14.63
N ALA A 160 4.76 4.93 -13.60
CA ALA A 160 4.94 6.21 -12.91
C ALA A 160 6.31 6.30 -12.21
N CYS A 161 6.71 5.26 -11.48
CA CYS A 161 7.99 5.22 -10.78
C CYS A 161 9.18 5.22 -11.76
N MET A 162 9.07 4.49 -12.87
CA MET A 162 10.10 4.47 -13.92
C MET A 162 10.23 5.84 -14.60
N LYS A 163 9.12 6.52 -14.90
CA LYS A 163 9.11 7.88 -15.46
C LYS A 163 9.80 8.89 -14.55
N HIS A 164 9.50 8.84 -13.26
CA HIS A 164 10.00 9.79 -12.26
C HIS A 164 11.32 9.35 -11.59
N LYS A 165 11.87 8.20 -11.99
CA LYS A 165 13.08 7.59 -11.40
C LYS A 165 12.96 7.38 -9.89
N ILE A 166 11.76 7.06 -9.41
CA ILE A 166 11.48 6.72 -8.02
C ILE A 166 11.64 5.22 -7.86
N SER A 167 12.38 4.78 -6.85
CA SER A 167 12.50 3.34 -6.58
C SER A 167 11.26 2.84 -5.85
N TRP A 168 10.91 1.56 -6.03
CA TRP A 168 9.75 1.00 -5.35
C TRP A 168 9.87 -0.49 -5.04
N VAL A 169 9.14 -0.92 -4.01
CA VAL A 169 9.11 -2.31 -3.55
C VAL A 169 7.75 -2.92 -3.89
N HIS A 170 7.76 -3.94 -4.74
CA HIS A 170 6.61 -4.78 -5.00
C HIS A 170 6.53 -5.91 -3.98
N GLY A 171 5.32 -6.22 -3.53
CA GLY A 171 5.05 -7.50 -2.91
C GLY A 171 3.61 -7.93 -3.11
N LYS A 172 3.42 -9.25 -3.11
CA LYS A 172 2.12 -9.88 -3.36
C LYS A 172 2.00 -11.13 -2.50
N ALA A 173 0.78 -11.44 -2.06
CA ALA A 173 0.47 -12.68 -1.35
C ALA A 173 -0.86 -13.27 -1.82
N VAL A 174 -0.91 -14.59 -1.95
CA VAL A 174 -2.11 -15.37 -2.30
C VAL A 174 -2.00 -16.79 -1.70
N GLY A 175 -3.07 -17.30 -1.11
CA GLY A 175 -3.03 -18.56 -0.37
C GLY A 175 -1.99 -18.51 0.74
N THR A 176 -0.96 -19.36 0.65
CA THR A 176 0.20 -19.40 1.56
C THR A 176 1.49 -18.89 0.93
N TRP A 177 1.42 -18.40 -0.31
CA TRP A 177 2.58 -18.00 -1.10
C TRP A 177 2.62 -16.50 -1.34
N GLY A 178 3.82 -15.95 -1.49
CA GLY A 178 4.00 -14.56 -1.91
C GLY A 178 5.31 -14.29 -2.63
N THR A 179 5.39 -13.09 -3.19
CA THR A 179 6.56 -12.58 -3.92
C THR A 179 6.97 -11.21 -3.46
N ILE A 180 8.27 -10.93 -3.62
CA ILE A 180 8.87 -9.62 -3.40
C ILE A 180 9.85 -9.32 -4.51
N LEU A 181 9.82 -8.09 -5.00
CA LEU A 181 10.72 -7.59 -6.02
C LEU A 181 11.06 -6.12 -5.72
N ASP A 182 12.34 -5.80 -5.73
CA ASP A 182 12.82 -4.43 -5.59
C ASP A 182 13.10 -3.84 -6.97
N ILE A 183 12.44 -2.73 -7.29
CA ILE A 183 12.60 -2.03 -8.56
C ILE A 183 13.36 -0.73 -8.32
N ILE A 184 14.58 -0.65 -8.85
CA ILE A 184 15.42 0.54 -8.89
C ILE A 184 15.58 0.92 -10.36
N PRO A 185 14.94 2.01 -10.83
CA PRO A 185 15.00 2.44 -12.23
C PRO A 185 16.44 2.53 -12.75
N GLY A 186 16.70 1.84 -13.87
CA GLY A 186 18.03 1.79 -14.51
C GLY A 186 19.04 0.83 -13.86
N GLN A 187 18.74 0.21 -12.71
CA GLN A 187 19.64 -0.72 -12.03
C GLN A 187 19.09 -2.15 -11.91
N THR A 188 17.78 -2.31 -11.71
CA THR A 188 17.13 -3.63 -11.64
C THR A 188 16.08 -3.77 -12.73
N PRO A 189 15.70 -5.01 -13.11
CA PRO A 189 14.58 -5.23 -14.01
C PRO A 189 13.30 -4.62 -13.45
N CYS A 190 12.56 -3.88 -14.27
CA CYS A 190 11.28 -3.32 -13.86
C CYS A 190 10.21 -4.42 -13.75
N TYR A 191 9.05 -4.09 -13.19
CA TYR A 191 7.94 -5.04 -13.02
C TYR A 191 7.49 -5.65 -14.35
N GLN A 192 7.45 -4.86 -15.43
CA GLN A 192 7.11 -5.33 -16.78
C GLN A 192 8.17 -6.30 -17.36
N CYS A 193 9.44 -6.19 -16.96
CA CYS A 193 10.46 -7.16 -17.35
C CYS A 193 10.18 -8.55 -16.78
N VAL A 194 9.74 -8.59 -15.50
CA VAL A 194 9.56 -9.83 -14.75
C VAL A 194 8.19 -10.46 -15.03
N PHE A 195 7.14 -9.65 -15.02
CA PHE A 195 5.75 -10.12 -15.14
C PHE A 195 5.14 -9.87 -16.53
N GLY A 196 5.94 -9.43 -17.51
CA GLY A 196 5.49 -9.33 -18.90
C GLY A 196 4.32 -8.35 -19.10
N SER A 197 3.25 -8.81 -19.75
CA SER A 197 2.06 -8.01 -20.04
C SER A 197 0.88 -8.46 -19.15
N PRO A 198 -0.06 -7.59 -18.78
CA PRO A 198 -1.27 -7.99 -18.04
C PRO A 198 -2.02 -9.15 -18.71
N LEU A 199 -1.94 -9.26 -20.05
CA LEU A 199 -2.59 -10.29 -20.84
C LEU A 199 -1.95 -11.68 -20.70
N THR A 200 -0.71 -11.79 -20.23
CA THR A 200 -0.02 -13.08 -20.08
C THR A 200 -0.22 -13.70 -18.71
N HIS A 201 -0.76 -12.97 -17.74
CA HIS A 201 -1.07 -13.48 -16.41
C HIS A 201 -2.56 -13.81 -16.34
N GLU A 202 -2.91 -14.99 -16.81
CA GLU A 202 -4.24 -15.54 -16.60
C GLU A 202 -4.61 -15.48 -15.10
N ARG A 203 -5.87 -15.12 -14.88
CA ARG A 203 -6.57 -14.89 -13.60
C ARG A 203 -6.69 -16.15 -12.70
N ILE A 204 -5.75 -17.10 -12.78
CA ILE A 204 -5.90 -18.45 -12.24
C ILE A 204 -5.86 -18.43 -10.70
N TYR A 205 -5.03 -17.57 -10.09
CA TYR A 205 -4.86 -17.51 -8.63
C TYR A 205 -5.01 -16.08 -8.12
N THR A 206 -6.25 -15.73 -7.75
CA THR A 206 -6.56 -14.51 -7.00
C THR A 206 -6.85 -14.85 -5.55
N THR A 207 -6.71 -13.88 -4.65
CA THR A 207 -7.13 -14.05 -3.24
C THR A 207 -8.61 -14.41 -3.12
N LYS A 208 -9.45 -14.06 -4.12
CA LYS A 208 -10.86 -14.44 -4.18
C LYS A 208 -11.07 -15.95 -4.34
N ASN A 209 -10.27 -16.59 -5.19
CA ASN A 209 -10.44 -18.00 -5.53
C ASN A 209 -9.62 -18.93 -4.63
N VAL A 210 -8.53 -18.42 -4.04
CA VAL A 210 -7.55 -19.21 -3.28
C VAL A 210 -7.58 -18.88 -1.79
N GLY A 211 -8.14 -17.72 -1.42
CA GLY A 211 -8.01 -17.16 -0.07
C GLY A 211 -6.66 -16.46 0.14
N LEU A 212 -6.50 -15.91 1.35
CA LEU A 212 -5.28 -15.28 1.82
C LEU A 212 -5.04 -15.69 3.27
N PHE A 213 -3.93 -16.38 3.54
CA PHE A 213 -3.53 -16.68 4.90
C PHE A 213 -2.84 -15.47 5.52
N SER A 214 -3.30 -15.01 6.69
CA SER A 214 -2.76 -13.81 7.36
C SER A 214 -1.25 -13.92 7.60
N GLY A 215 -0.75 -15.12 7.91
CA GLY A 215 0.68 -15.38 8.09
C GLY A 215 1.54 -15.09 6.86
N VAL A 216 1.04 -15.33 5.63
CA VAL A 216 1.79 -14.97 4.43
C VAL A 216 1.77 -13.46 4.21
N SER A 217 0.63 -12.80 4.40
CA SER A 217 0.56 -11.34 4.25
C SER A 217 1.46 -10.60 5.24
N SER A 218 1.55 -11.11 6.49
CA SER A 218 2.45 -10.57 7.51
C SER A 218 3.91 -10.79 7.16
N THR A 219 4.27 -12.00 6.72
CA THR A 219 5.63 -12.33 6.27
C THR A 219 6.07 -11.44 5.12
N ILE A 220 5.23 -11.31 4.08
CA ILE A 220 5.53 -10.48 2.91
C ILE A 220 5.62 -9.01 3.31
N GLY A 221 4.73 -8.51 4.16
CA GLY A 221 4.80 -7.13 4.66
C GLY A 221 6.10 -6.82 5.42
N CYS A 222 6.55 -7.71 6.30
CA CYS A 222 7.83 -7.56 7.03
C CYS A 222 9.05 -7.57 6.11
N LEU A 223 9.05 -8.44 5.10
CA LEU A 223 10.14 -8.52 4.14
C LEU A 223 10.16 -7.30 3.19
N GLN A 224 8.99 -6.83 2.72
CA GLN A 224 8.90 -5.58 1.94
C GLN A 224 9.38 -4.38 2.75
N PHE A 225 8.99 -4.30 4.02
CA PHE A 225 9.52 -3.28 4.93
C PHE A 225 11.06 -3.36 5.04
N THR A 226 11.60 -4.57 5.15
CA THR A 226 13.05 -4.77 5.23
C THR A 226 13.77 -4.25 3.98
N GLU A 227 13.28 -4.58 2.78
CA GLU A 227 13.85 -4.05 1.53
C GLU A 227 13.66 -2.54 1.40
N ALA A 228 12.53 -2.00 1.85
CA ALA A 228 12.30 -0.56 1.89
C ALA A 228 13.36 0.16 2.75
N ILE A 229 13.66 -0.36 3.95
CA ILE A 229 14.70 0.20 4.82
C ILE A 229 16.07 0.12 4.16
N LYS A 230 16.43 -1.03 3.56
CA LYS A 230 17.71 -1.18 2.84
C LYS A 230 17.86 -0.14 1.73
N MET A 231 16.81 0.06 0.93
CA MET A 231 16.83 1.04 -0.17
C MET A 231 16.98 2.47 0.34
N LEU A 232 16.27 2.85 1.42
CA LEU A 232 16.35 4.19 2.00
C LEU A 232 17.71 4.49 2.65
N VAL A 233 18.34 3.51 3.30
CA VAL A 233 19.67 3.71 3.90
C VAL A 233 20.80 3.52 2.89
N GLY A 234 20.52 2.98 1.71
CA GLY A 234 21.50 2.70 0.65
C GLY A 234 22.39 1.50 0.97
N ALA A 235 21.79 0.43 1.50
CA ALA A 235 22.49 -0.82 1.81
C ALA A 235 22.94 -1.54 0.52
N GLU A 236 24.03 -2.30 0.60
CA GLU A 236 24.53 -3.08 -0.54
C GLU A 236 23.72 -4.38 -0.74
N GLU A 237 23.09 -4.87 0.33
CA GLU A 237 22.35 -6.13 0.42
C GLU A 237 20.90 -6.05 -0.10
N ILE A 238 20.59 -5.03 -0.90
CA ILE A 238 19.29 -4.89 -1.58
C ILE A 238 19.04 -6.11 -2.48
N ASN A 239 17.85 -6.68 -2.41
CA ASN A 239 17.51 -7.88 -3.16
C ASN A 239 17.33 -7.58 -4.66
N ARG A 240 18.29 -8.01 -5.48
CA ARG A 240 18.24 -7.91 -6.96
C ARG A 240 17.56 -9.10 -7.65
N ARG A 241 16.81 -9.92 -6.90
CA ARG A 241 16.17 -11.16 -7.37
C ARG A 241 14.67 -11.14 -7.06
N LEU A 242 13.89 -11.95 -7.77
CA LEU A 242 12.51 -12.21 -7.36
C LEU A 242 12.54 -13.19 -6.19
N LEU A 243 12.19 -12.72 -4.99
CA LEU A 243 12.03 -13.59 -3.83
C LEU A 243 10.62 -14.19 -3.87
N THR A 244 10.53 -15.51 -3.78
CA THR A 244 9.28 -16.24 -3.60
C THR A 244 9.29 -16.94 -2.24
N VAL A 245 8.15 -16.92 -1.55
CA VAL A 245 8.01 -17.45 -0.19
C VAL A 245 6.76 -18.30 -0.12
N ASP A 246 6.85 -19.52 0.41
CA ASP A 246 5.69 -20.32 0.84
C ASP A 246 5.78 -20.51 2.35
N VAL A 247 4.93 -19.81 3.10
CA VAL A 247 5.01 -19.83 4.57
C VAL A 247 4.50 -21.14 5.16
N TRP A 248 3.68 -21.89 4.43
CA TRP A 248 3.16 -23.18 4.90
C TRP A 248 4.22 -24.26 4.82
N LYS A 249 5.05 -24.20 3.76
CA LYS A 249 6.20 -25.09 3.59
C LYS A 249 7.48 -24.57 4.26
N GLY A 250 7.50 -23.30 4.67
CA GLY A 250 8.67 -22.63 5.21
C GLY A 250 9.79 -22.43 4.17
N THR A 251 9.46 -22.31 2.89
CA THR A 251 10.45 -22.23 1.81
C THR A 251 10.63 -20.81 1.28
N PHE A 252 11.88 -20.48 0.97
CA PHE A 252 12.29 -19.19 0.40
C PHE A 252 13.16 -19.46 -0.83
N HIS A 253 12.79 -18.92 -1.98
CA HIS A 253 13.54 -19.08 -3.21
C HIS A 253 13.85 -17.73 -3.84
N HIS A 254 15.13 -17.51 -4.17
CA HIS A 254 15.55 -16.34 -4.94
C HIS A 254 15.73 -16.71 -6.41
N LEU A 255 14.85 -16.20 -7.26
CA LEU A 255 14.89 -16.41 -8.70
C LEU A 255 15.64 -15.25 -9.37
N ARG A 256 16.62 -15.59 -10.22
CA ARG A 256 17.32 -14.57 -11.02
C ARG A 256 16.33 -13.96 -12.01
N VAL A 257 16.37 -12.64 -12.11
CA VAL A 257 15.56 -11.88 -13.06
C VAL A 257 16.48 -11.01 -13.92
N HIS A 258 16.07 -10.76 -15.16
CA HIS A 258 16.86 -10.03 -16.14
C HIS A 258 16.02 -8.95 -16.81
N HIS A 259 16.68 -7.93 -17.33
CA HIS A 259 16.02 -6.96 -18.20
C HIS A 259 15.49 -7.69 -19.44
N ARG A 260 14.20 -7.51 -19.73
CA ARG A 260 13.60 -8.07 -20.94
C ARG A 260 13.99 -7.20 -22.14
N SER A 261 14.52 -7.84 -23.19
CA SER A 261 14.76 -7.17 -24.47
C SER A 261 13.45 -6.56 -25.00
N GLY A 262 13.48 -5.27 -25.37
CA GLY A 262 12.31 -4.56 -25.87
C GLY A 262 11.27 -4.16 -24.80
N CYS A 263 11.61 -4.17 -23.51
CA CYS A 263 10.70 -3.71 -22.47
C CYS A 263 10.33 -2.22 -22.65
N LEU A 264 9.04 -1.94 -22.83
CA LEU A 264 8.54 -0.59 -23.14
C LEU A 264 8.78 0.38 -21.98
N ALA A 265 8.46 -0.01 -20.74
CA ALA A 265 8.70 0.83 -19.56
C ALA A 265 10.19 1.19 -19.38
N CYS A 266 11.11 0.23 -19.56
CA CYS A 266 12.55 0.50 -19.53
C CYS A 266 13.03 1.41 -20.67
N ALA A 267 12.34 1.40 -21.81
CA ALA A 267 12.61 2.27 -22.95
C ALA A 267 11.91 3.65 -22.86
N GLY A 268 11.30 3.98 -21.72
CA GLY A 268 10.61 5.26 -21.51
C GLY A 268 9.23 5.35 -22.16
N LYS A 269 8.65 4.23 -22.60
CA LYS A 269 7.30 4.15 -23.15
C LYS A 269 6.34 3.58 -22.09
N PHE A 270 5.55 4.46 -21.49
CA PHE A 270 4.69 4.15 -20.34
C PHE A 270 3.22 3.96 -20.76
N GLU A 271 2.87 2.76 -21.23
CA GLU A 271 1.53 2.45 -21.77
C GLU A 271 0.42 2.52 -20.71
N PHE A 272 0.71 2.15 -19.46
CA PHE A 272 -0.26 2.15 -18.37
C PHE A 272 -0.51 3.56 -17.84
N LEU A 273 0.50 4.43 -17.93
CA LEU A 273 0.38 5.83 -17.55
C LEU A 273 -0.26 6.70 -18.65
N SER A 274 -0.07 6.35 -19.93
CA SER A 274 -0.57 7.14 -21.08
C SER A 274 -2.04 6.91 -21.43
N GLY A 275 -2.76 6.04 -20.70
CA GLY A 275 -4.21 6.05 -20.69
C GLY A 275 -4.91 5.34 -21.85
N LYS A 276 -4.52 4.11 -22.17
CA LYS A 276 -5.46 3.17 -22.84
C LYS A 276 -6.29 2.40 -21.81
N SER A 277 -7.15 3.10 -21.06
CA SER A 277 -8.19 2.43 -20.26
C SER A 277 -9.52 3.16 -20.42
N LEU A 278 -10.46 2.48 -21.08
CA LEU A 278 -11.88 2.83 -21.13
C LEU A 278 -12.46 2.85 -19.71
N ALA A 279 -13.57 3.55 -19.50
CA ALA A 279 -14.35 3.48 -18.26
C ALA A 279 -14.46 2.01 -17.82
N LYS A 280 -13.84 1.69 -16.69
CA LYS A 280 -13.63 0.30 -16.29
C LYS A 280 -14.58 -0.02 -15.16
N ALA A 281 -15.53 -0.88 -15.45
CA ALA A 281 -16.25 -1.58 -14.42
C ALA A 281 -15.32 -2.67 -13.88
N THR A 282 -14.94 -2.61 -12.61
CA THR A 282 -14.08 -3.63 -11.98
C THR A 282 -14.78 -4.24 -10.78
N ARG A 283 -14.53 -5.52 -10.49
CA ARG A 283 -15.10 -6.18 -9.31
C ARG A 283 -14.16 -6.00 -8.12
N PRO A 284 -14.55 -5.29 -7.04
CA PRO A 284 -13.67 -5.07 -5.89
C PRO A 284 -13.30 -6.39 -5.17
N CYS A 285 -12.23 -6.35 -4.38
CA CYS A 285 -11.54 -7.52 -3.82
C CYS A 285 -12.27 -8.24 -2.66
N ASP A 286 -13.47 -7.78 -2.31
CA ASP A 286 -14.19 -7.99 -1.04
C ASP A 286 -15.19 -9.15 -1.03
N GLY A 287 -15.16 -10.05 -2.03
CA GLY A 287 -15.98 -11.27 -2.04
C GLY A 287 -17.50 -11.06 -2.16
N GLY A 288 -17.96 -9.81 -2.16
CA GLY A 288 -19.34 -9.43 -2.45
C GLY A 288 -19.62 -9.39 -3.96
N ARG A 289 -20.91 -9.50 -4.33
CA ARG A 289 -21.37 -9.10 -5.66
C ARG A 289 -21.28 -7.57 -5.74
N ALA A 290 -20.14 -7.02 -6.13
CA ALA A 290 -20.01 -5.58 -6.32
C ALA A 290 -19.29 -5.23 -7.63
N VAL A 291 -19.65 -4.08 -8.20
CA VAL A 291 -19.00 -3.48 -9.37
C VAL A 291 -18.62 -2.05 -9.03
N GLU A 292 -17.35 -1.70 -9.20
CA GLU A 292 -16.83 -0.34 -9.09
C GLU A 292 -16.80 0.31 -10.48
N VAL A 293 -17.29 1.53 -10.57
CA VAL A 293 -17.27 2.37 -11.77
C VAL A 293 -16.54 3.67 -11.45
N LEU A 294 -15.57 4.01 -12.29
CA LEU A 294 -14.88 5.29 -12.27
C LEU A 294 -15.09 5.99 -13.62
N SER A 295 -15.67 7.19 -13.60
CA SER A 295 -15.84 8.02 -14.80
C SER A 295 -14.65 8.95 -14.98
N PRO A 296 -13.92 8.90 -16.12
CA PRO A 296 -12.81 9.82 -16.39
C PRO A 296 -13.25 11.27 -16.62
N VAL A 297 -14.57 11.52 -16.78
CA VAL A 297 -15.14 12.85 -17.03
C VAL A 297 -15.47 13.57 -15.71
N VAL A 298 -15.84 12.84 -14.67
CA VAL A 298 -16.23 13.41 -13.38
C VAL A 298 -14.98 13.60 -12.52
N ARG A 299 -14.60 14.86 -12.28
CA ARG A 299 -13.38 15.18 -11.50
C ARG A 299 -13.64 15.38 -10.00
N SER A 300 -14.83 15.81 -9.63
CA SER A 300 -15.21 16.03 -8.24
C SER A 300 -16.73 16.04 -8.06
N ILE A 301 -17.22 15.37 -7.02
CA ILE A 301 -18.64 15.34 -6.64
C ILE A 301 -18.81 16.00 -5.26
N SER A 302 -19.74 16.94 -5.17
CA SER A 302 -20.24 17.46 -3.89
C SER A 302 -21.18 16.43 -3.26
N LEU A 303 -20.74 15.78 -2.18
CA LEU A 303 -21.56 14.78 -1.48
C LEU A 303 -22.87 15.36 -0.90
N PRO A 304 -22.91 16.59 -0.35
CA PRO A 304 -24.16 17.20 0.10
C PRO A 304 -25.18 17.41 -1.04
N ASP A 305 -24.73 17.89 -2.20
CA ASP A 305 -25.62 18.13 -3.35
C ASP A 305 -26.12 16.81 -3.93
N LEU A 306 -25.24 15.81 -3.99
CA LEU A 306 -25.62 14.47 -4.41
C LEU A 306 -26.63 13.85 -3.41
N ALA A 307 -26.48 14.08 -2.11
CA ALA A 307 -27.42 13.59 -1.11
C ALA A 307 -28.82 14.19 -1.30
N LEU A 308 -28.91 15.50 -1.55
CA LEU A 308 -30.18 16.16 -1.84
C LEU A 308 -30.85 15.59 -3.09
N ARG A 309 -30.08 15.33 -4.15
CA ARG A 309 -30.57 14.68 -5.39
C ARG A 309 -31.08 13.26 -5.17
N LEU A 310 -30.42 12.48 -4.30
CA LEU A 310 -30.73 11.05 -4.13
C LEU A 310 -31.77 10.77 -3.04
N SER A 311 -32.00 11.70 -2.11
CA SER A 311 -32.95 11.53 -1.00
C SER A 311 -34.38 11.17 -1.44
N PRO A 312 -34.93 11.65 -2.58
CA PRO A 312 -36.25 11.23 -3.07
C PRO A 312 -36.30 9.77 -3.55
N HIS A 313 -35.16 9.15 -3.80
CA HIS A 313 -35.06 7.84 -4.46
C HIS A 313 -34.66 6.71 -3.51
N GLY A 314 -34.39 6.99 -2.23
CA GLY A 314 -33.97 6.00 -1.25
C GLY A 314 -33.31 6.61 -0.01
N GLN A 315 -32.75 5.75 0.85
CA GLN A 315 -32.06 6.21 2.05
C GLN A 315 -30.65 6.67 1.69
N VAL A 316 -30.29 7.87 2.15
CA VAL A 316 -28.96 8.44 1.98
C VAL A 316 -28.32 8.64 3.34
N LYS A 317 -27.09 8.16 3.51
CA LYS A 317 -26.20 8.51 4.62
C LYS A 317 -24.87 8.94 4.04
N TYR A 318 -24.30 10.04 4.51
CA TYR A 318 -22.98 10.47 4.04
C TYR A 318 -22.17 11.08 5.18
N ASN A 319 -20.86 11.11 4.98
CA ASN A 319 -19.91 11.86 5.76
C ASN A 319 -19.02 12.69 4.80
N GLU A 320 -17.95 13.29 5.31
CA GLU A 320 -17.04 14.09 4.48
C GLU A 320 -16.26 13.26 3.42
N PHE A 321 -16.24 11.92 3.54
CA PHE A 321 -15.42 11.03 2.71
C PHE A 321 -16.21 10.22 1.69
N MET A 322 -17.48 9.90 1.96
CA MET A 322 -18.31 9.07 1.10
C MET A 322 -19.81 9.30 1.34
N LEU A 323 -20.60 8.98 0.34
CA LEU A 323 -22.06 8.90 0.39
C LEU A 323 -22.52 7.47 0.12
N ARG A 324 -23.33 6.92 1.01
CA ARG A 324 -24.03 5.65 0.84
C ARG A 324 -25.49 5.92 0.50
N PHE A 325 -25.92 5.38 -0.64
CA PHE A 325 -27.27 5.46 -1.14
C PHE A 325 -27.85 4.04 -1.23
N THR A 326 -28.95 3.80 -0.53
CA THR A 326 -29.59 2.49 -0.45
C THR A 326 -31.01 2.58 -0.98
N THR A 327 -31.33 1.69 -1.91
CA THR A 327 -32.68 1.47 -2.46
C THR A 327 -33.10 0.04 -2.14
N ASP A 328 -34.34 -0.34 -2.46
CA ASP A 328 -34.87 -1.69 -2.24
C ASP A 328 -34.08 -2.78 -2.98
N SER A 329 -33.36 -2.42 -4.04
CA SER A 329 -32.68 -3.37 -4.94
C SER A 329 -31.17 -3.21 -5.02
N HIS A 330 -30.64 -2.04 -4.66
CA HIS A 330 -29.22 -1.73 -4.85
C HIS A 330 -28.70 -0.85 -3.72
N GLU A 331 -27.43 -1.06 -3.40
CA GLU A 331 -26.67 -0.21 -2.49
C GLU A 331 -25.47 0.36 -3.25
N ILE A 332 -25.34 1.68 -3.24
CA ILE A 332 -24.35 2.42 -4.00
C ILE A 332 -23.52 3.27 -3.03
N VAL A 333 -22.20 3.12 -3.07
CA VAL A 333 -21.28 3.97 -2.31
C VAL A 333 -20.57 4.89 -3.30
N VAL A 334 -20.65 6.20 -3.09
CA VAL A 334 -20.09 7.23 -3.97
C VAL A 334 -19.03 8.02 -3.23
N PHE A 335 -17.92 8.30 -3.90
CA PHE A 335 -16.78 9.04 -3.37
C PHE A 335 -16.64 10.43 -4.04
N PRO A 336 -16.01 11.41 -3.36
CA PRO A 336 -15.81 12.75 -3.89
C PRO A 336 -15.02 12.78 -5.21
N ASP A 337 -14.18 11.79 -5.48
CA ASP A 337 -13.38 11.66 -6.71
C ASP A 337 -14.18 11.15 -7.92
N GLY A 338 -15.49 10.95 -7.78
CA GLY A 338 -16.36 10.45 -8.84
C GLY A 338 -16.44 8.93 -8.92
N ARG A 339 -15.71 8.19 -8.08
CA ARG A 339 -15.81 6.74 -8.01
C ARG A 339 -17.13 6.32 -7.36
N ALA A 340 -17.71 5.22 -7.84
CA ALA A 340 -18.86 4.61 -7.20
C ALA A 340 -18.81 3.08 -7.20
N ILE A 341 -19.17 2.48 -6.07
CA ILE A 341 -19.25 1.04 -5.86
C ILE A 341 -20.73 0.63 -5.77
N PHE A 342 -21.17 -0.22 -6.69
CA PHE A 342 -22.50 -0.81 -6.73
C PHE A 342 -22.45 -2.17 -6.07
N LYS A 343 -22.95 -2.28 -4.84
CA LYS A 343 -23.08 -3.53 -4.09
C LYS A 343 -24.31 -4.31 -4.56
N ASN A 344 -24.30 -5.62 -4.32
CA ASN A 344 -25.27 -6.65 -4.74
C ASN A 344 -25.44 -6.89 -6.26
N THR A 345 -24.53 -6.39 -7.10
CA THR A 345 -24.52 -6.68 -8.56
C THR A 345 -23.15 -7.16 -9.04
N SER A 346 -23.16 -8.03 -10.05
CA SER A 346 -21.96 -8.46 -10.76
C SER A 346 -21.99 -8.10 -12.25
N ASP A 347 -23.03 -7.37 -12.67
CA ASP A 347 -23.28 -6.92 -14.04
C ASP A 347 -22.71 -5.51 -14.24
N GLU A 348 -21.64 -5.45 -15.03
CA GLU A 348 -20.93 -4.21 -15.37
C GLU A 348 -21.79 -3.24 -16.19
N SER A 349 -22.65 -3.76 -17.08
CA SER A 349 -23.53 -2.94 -17.91
C SER A 349 -24.63 -2.31 -17.05
N LEU A 350 -25.17 -3.05 -16.09
CA LEU A 350 -26.11 -2.53 -15.11
C LEU A 350 -25.46 -1.44 -14.24
N ALA A 351 -24.24 -1.67 -13.75
CA ALA A 351 -23.52 -0.70 -12.93
C ALA A 351 -23.27 0.62 -13.69
N LEU A 352 -22.87 0.55 -14.97
CA LEU A 352 -22.70 1.74 -15.82
C LEU A 352 -24.03 2.49 -16.05
N LYS A 353 -25.14 1.77 -16.26
CA LYS A 353 -26.47 2.39 -16.38
C LYS A 353 -26.91 3.08 -15.10
N LEU A 354 -26.72 2.43 -13.94
CA LEU A 354 -27.05 3.00 -12.64
C LEU A 354 -26.17 4.20 -12.30
N TYR A 355 -24.88 4.15 -12.67
CA TYR A 355 -23.96 5.27 -12.57
C TYR A 355 -24.46 6.47 -13.38
N ALA A 356 -24.79 6.27 -14.65
CA ALA A 356 -25.34 7.34 -15.49
C ALA A 356 -26.66 7.91 -14.93
N LYS A 357 -27.54 7.03 -14.40
CA LYS A 357 -28.84 7.43 -13.86
C LYS A 357 -28.73 8.28 -12.59
N TYR A 358 -27.93 7.85 -11.62
CA TYR A 358 -27.93 8.44 -10.28
C TYR A 358 -26.79 9.46 -10.07
N ILE A 359 -25.65 9.24 -10.72
CA ILE A 359 -24.40 9.96 -10.46
C ILE A 359 -24.06 10.89 -11.63
N GLY A 360 -24.11 10.38 -12.86
CA GLY A 360 -23.71 11.07 -14.10
C GLY A 360 -24.68 12.15 -14.62
N GLY A 361 -25.42 12.81 -13.72
CA GLY A 361 -26.37 13.87 -14.05
C GLY A 361 -25.69 15.16 -14.47
#